data_AF-A0A9P8AS67-F1
#
_entry.id   AF-A0A9P8AS67-F1
#
_cell.length_a   1.000
_cell.length_b   1.000
_cell.length_c   1.000
_cell.angle_alpha   90.00
_cell.angle_beta   90.00
_cell.angle_gamma   90.00
#
_symmetry.space_group_name_H-M   'P 1'
#
loop_
_entity.id
_entity.type
_entity.pdbx_description
1 polymer ?
#
loop_
_entity_poly.entity_id
_entity_poly.type
_entity_poly.pdbx_seq_one_letter_code
_entity_poly.pdbx_strand_id
1 'polypeptide(L)'
;MKLARARSRVRSPSRNHNENAVPPLPRHSEDRKLTKGGGRASSEQQRATTSVPVPVVKGVVTQQRIFIGDRQSYNMVEIGASTNAGDVVDMVEAQGSLKGWVGTGGWMLWEVAQDFGMERPIRSFELLADVETSWNKDKMVNIFVLKLTPLASLLRRTAIPSVSPLHSGYVEWEIKRGKWNKRWLSLREHGLWLSKRDNGKDEMFLCSLSNFDAYFVTRLHKAPKAFVFALKSTENISLFENTADYLHIFSCNKNDGDRWMERVLLARSYVLHQERNVLFNPKTTTGLSRAGTRKGTGRPVQQPLVNVGSTDLFEPGSLLRK
;
A
#
# COMPACT_ATOMS: atom_id res chain seq x y z
N MET A 1 65.20 14.22 -4.21
CA MET A 1 66.18 13.52 -3.36
C MET A 1 66.04 13.97 -1.91
N LYS A 2 65.51 13.10 -1.03
CA LYS A 2 66.06 12.79 0.31
C LYS A 2 65.12 11.78 0.99
N LEU A 3 65.67 10.59 1.18
CA LEU A 3 65.11 9.41 1.82
C LEU A 3 65.35 9.50 3.33
N ALA A 4 64.39 9.07 4.15
CA ALA A 4 64.56 8.43 5.48
C ALA A 4 63.20 8.38 6.22
N ARG A 5 62.86 7.42 7.06
CA ARG A 5 63.21 6.00 7.27
C ARG A 5 62.12 5.50 8.22
N ALA A 6 61.67 4.25 8.04
CA ALA A 6 60.62 3.60 8.82
C ALA A 6 60.90 3.49 10.32
N ARG A 7 59.84 3.47 11.14
CA ARG A 7 59.84 2.77 12.44
C ARG A 7 58.55 1.95 12.60
N SER A 8 58.75 0.63 12.52
CA SER A 8 57.85 -0.43 12.96
C SER A 8 57.79 -0.47 14.49
N ARG A 9 56.60 -0.69 15.07
CA ARG A 9 56.46 -1.21 16.44
C ARG A 9 55.47 -2.36 16.43
N VAL A 10 56.04 -3.56 16.50
CA VAL A 10 55.41 -4.81 16.87
C VAL A 10 55.20 -4.81 18.39
N ARG A 11 54.02 -5.21 18.86
CA ARG A 11 53.84 -5.72 20.23
C ARG A 11 52.86 -6.89 20.21
N SER A 12 53.37 -8.03 20.65
CA SER A 12 52.73 -9.35 20.73
C SER A 12 51.99 -9.54 22.07
N PRO A 13 51.25 -10.65 22.26
CA PRO A 13 49.99 -10.70 23.02
C PRO A 13 50.11 -11.21 24.47
N SER A 14 49.06 -11.00 25.25
CA SER A 14 48.82 -11.71 26.52
C SER A 14 47.54 -12.58 26.44
N ARG A 15 47.75 -13.88 26.67
CA ARG A 15 46.81 -14.94 27.12
C ARG A 15 46.45 -14.68 28.63
N ASN A 16 45.41 -15.20 29.30
CA ASN A 16 44.60 -16.42 29.19
C ASN A 16 43.35 -16.35 30.13
N HIS A 17 42.33 -17.18 29.83
CA HIS A 17 41.29 -17.85 30.67
C HIS A 17 40.31 -16.99 31.53
N ASN A 18 39.01 -17.28 31.67
CA ASN A 18 38.34 -18.57 31.90
C ASN A 18 36.81 -18.56 31.57
N GLU A 19 36.34 -19.68 31.00
CA GLU A 19 35.10 -20.44 31.24
C GLU A 19 33.67 -19.86 31.47
N ASN A 20 32.75 -20.38 30.64
CA ASN A 20 31.46 -21.04 30.93
C ASN A 20 30.44 -20.43 31.93
N ALA A 21 29.28 -20.01 31.41
CA ALA A 21 27.97 -20.39 31.94
C ALA A 21 26.83 -20.07 30.95
N VAL A 22 26.15 -21.10 30.47
CA VAL A 22 24.85 -21.03 29.75
C VAL A 22 23.75 -21.41 30.75
N PRO A 23 22.68 -20.61 30.91
CA PRO A 23 21.52 -21.04 31.71
C PRO A 23 20.55 -21.92 30.88
N PRO A 24 19.86 -22.89 31.51
CA PRO A 24 19.15 -23.96 30.80
C PRO A 24 17.71 -23.60 30.37
N LEU A 25 17.26 -24.25 29.29
CA LEU A 25 15.87 -24.29 28.83
C LEU A 25 15.03 -25.27 29.68
N PRO A 26 13.75 -24.99 29.95
CA PRO A 26 12.83 -25.97 30.53
C PRO A 26 12.40 -27.02 29.49
N ARG A 27 12.42 -28.29 29.91
CA ARG A 27 11.93 -29.46 29.16
C ARG A 27 10.42 -29.59 29.24
N HIS A 28 9.87 -30.13 28.15
CA HIS A 28 8.51 -30.66 28.01
C HIS A 28 8.12 -31.65 29.12
N SER A 29 6.84 -31.63 29.49
CA SER A 29 6.10 -32.82 29.92
C SER A 29 4.80 -32.91 29.12
N GLU A 30 4.70 -33.96 28.32
CA GLU A 30 3.46 -34.46 27.74
C GLU A 30 2.50 -34.88 28.85
N ASP A 31 1.19 -34.71 28.63
CA ASP A 31 0.28 -35.84 28.83
C ASP A 31 -1.04 -35.65 28.07
N ARG A 32 -1.25 -36.58 27.13
CA ARG A 32 -2.51 -36.84 26.43
C ARG A 32 -3.31 -37.81 27.28
N LYS A 33 -4.57 -37.50 27.59
CA LYS A 33 -5.60 -38.54 27.76
C LYS A 33 -6.98 -38.04 27.38
N LEU A 34 -7.49 -38.60 26.27
CA LEU A 34 -8.91 -38.64 25.95
C LEU A 34 -9.60 -39.66 26.87
N THR A 35 -10.76 -39.30 27.43
CA THR A 35 -11.82 -40.27 27.72
C THR A 35 -13.19 -39.67 27.40
N LYS A 36 -14.03 -40.54 26.82
CA LYS A 36 -15.34 -40.31 26.23
C LYS A 36 -16.45 -39.99 27.25
N GLY A 37 -17.45 -39.25 26.76
CA GLY A 37 -18.84 -39.73 26.75
C GLY A 37 -19.69 -39.46 27.98
N GLY A 38 -20.69 -38.60 27.82
CA GLY A 38 -21.78 -38.43 28.79
C GLY A 38 -22.80 -37.43 28.26
N GLY A 39 -23.72 -37.91 27.42
CA GLY A 39 -24.83 -37.11 26.91
C GLY A 39 -25.80 -36.75 28.02
N ARG A 40 -26.24 -35.49 28.04
CA ARG A 40 -27.49 -35.08 28.66
C ARG A 40 -28.09 -33.94 27.85
N ALA A 41 -29.27 -34.23 27.30
CA ALA A 41 -30.13 -33.26 26.66
C ALA A 41 -30.60 -32.24 27.69
N SER A 42 -30.57 -30.97 27.33
CA SER A 42 -31.39 -29.93 27.97
C SER A 42 -31.78 -28.91 26.90
N SER A 43 -33.08 -28.82 26.72
CA SER A 43 -33.82 -27.85 25.94
C SER A 43 -33.52 -26.42 26.38
N GLU A 44 -33.06 -25.57 25.46
CA GLU A 44 -32.97 -24.12 25.67
C GLU A 44 -33.84 -23.36 24.68
N GLN A 45 -34.66 -22.48 25.26
CA GLN A 45 -35.60 -21.58 24.61
C GLN A 45 -34.93 -20.61 23.64
N GLN A 46 -35.55 -20.44 22.47
CA GLN A 46 -35.26 -19.36 21.53
C GLN A 46 -35.44 -18.00 22.23
N ARG A 47 -34.33 -17.35 22.58
CA ARG A 47 -34.30 -15.93 22.95
C ARG A 47 -34.07 -15.13 21.68
N ALA A 48 -35.10 -14.41 21.23
CA ALA A 48 -34.98 -13.43 20.15
C ALA A 48 -33.97 -12.35 20.57
N THR A 49 -32.80 -12.33 19.94
CA THR A 49 -31.83 -11.25 20.07
C THR A 49 -32.24 -10.10 19.16
N THR A 50 -32.81 -9.05 19.75
CA THR A 50 -32.90 -7.73 19.13
C THR A 50 -31.49 -7.24 18.81
N SER A 51 -31.17 -7.14 17.52
CA SER A 51 -29.91 -6.59 17.05
C SER A 51 -29.87 -5.08 17.33
N VAL A 52 -29.02 -4.69 18.27
CA VAL A 52 -28.69 -3.28 18.49
C VAL A 52 -27.85 -2.82 17.29
N PRO A 53 -28.19 -1.73 16.59
CA PRO A 53 -27.38 -1.26 15.47
C PRO A 53 -26.01 -0.82 16.01
N VAL A 54 -24.96 -1.44 15.50
CA VAL A 54 -23.57 -1.06 15.75
C VAL A 54 -23.39 0.38 15.27
N PRO A 55 -22.85 1.30 16.09
CA PRO A 55 -22.64 2.68 15.67
C PRO A 55 -21.64 2.70 14.49
N VAL A 56 -22.07 3.32 13.39
CA VAL A 56 -21.20 3.62 12.25
C VAL A 56 -20.11 4.56 12.74
N VAL A 57 -18.90 4.04 12.93
CA VAL A 57 -17.72 4.85 13.24
C VAL A 57 -17.53 5.78 12.03
N LYS A 58 -17.82 7.08 12.20
CA LYS A 58 -17.47 8.08 11.20
C LYS A 58 -15.94 8.08 11.09
N GLY A 59 -15.42 7.49 10.02
CA GLY A 59 -14.00 7.46 9.75
C GLY A 59 -13.44 8.88 9.71
N VAL A 60 -12.22 9.06 10.19
CA VAL A 60 -11.50 10.33 10.09
C VAL A 60 -11.36 10.67 8.60
N VAL A 61 -11.78 11.87 8.23
CA VAL A 61 -11.61 12.43 6.88
C VAL A 61 -10.54 13.50 6.95
N THR A 62 -9.51 13.39 6.10
CA THR A 62 -8.45 14.39 5.95
C THR A 62 -8.65 15.15 4.64
N GLN A 63 -8.31 16.43 4.61
CA GLN A 63 -8.28 17.20 3.36
C GLN A 63 -6.84 17.32 2.89
N GLN A 64 -6.58 16.92 1.65
CA GLN A 64 -5.23 16.85 1.11
C GLN A 64 -5.15 17.50 -0.26
N ARG A 65 -4.03 18.19 -0.51
CA ARG A 65 -3.70 18.73 -1.83
C ARG A 65 -3.19 17.60 -2.72
N ILE A 66 -3.85 17.43 -3.86
CA ILE A 66 -3.43 16.57 -4.95
C ILE A 66 -2.87 17.47 -6.04
N PHE A 67 -1.55 17.55 -6.12
CA PHE A 67 -0.86 18.36 -7.13
C PHE A 67 -0.93 17.67 -8.49
N ILE A 68 -0.79 18.41 -9.58
CA ILE A 68 -0.79 17.88 -10.94
C ILE A 68 0.53 18.22 -11.62
N GLY A 69 1.18 17.23 -12.24
CA GLY A 69 2.37 17.41 -13.07
C GLY A 69 3.50 18.17 -12.37
N ASP A 70 3.71 19.42 -12.81
CA ASP A 70 4.77 20.32 -12.33
C ASP A 70 4.52 20.93 -10.93
N ARG A 71 3.37 20.60 -10.32
CA ARG A 71 2.96 21.03 -8.98
C ARG A 71 2.58 22.51 -8.89
N GLN A 72 2.30 23.17 -10.01
CA GLN A 72 1.76 24.54 -10.02
C GLN A 72 0.25 24.57 -9.81
N SER A 73 -0.46 23.50 -10.18
CA SER A 73 -1.89 23.33 -9.94
C SER A 73 -2.15 22.17 -9.00
N TYR A 74 -3.26 22.27 -8.26
CA TYR A 74 -3.73 21.22 -7.36
C TYR A 74 -5.24 21.24 -7.21
N ASN A 75 -5.79 20.10 -6.80
CA ASN A 75 -7.16 19.96 -6.34
C ASN A 75 -7.16 19.60 -4.85
N MET A 76 -8.12 20.11 -4.09
CA MET A 76 -8.36 19.67 -2.71
C MET A 76 -9.25 18.43 -2.75
N VAL A 77 -8.81 17.34 -2.14
CA VAL A 77 -9.55 16.08 -2.08
C VAL A 77 -9.74 15.66 -0.64
N GLU A 78 -10.95 15.19 -0.33
CA GLU A 78 -11.28 14.57 0.96
C GLU A 78 -10.89 13.09 0.93
N ILE A 79 -9.96 12.72 1.79
CA ILE A 79 -9.45 11.36 1.96
C ILE A 79 -10.14 10.77 3.18
N GLY A 80 -11.02 9.79 2.95
CA GLY A 80 -11.59 8.95 3.99
C GLY A 80 -10.91 7.57 4.03
N ALA A 81 -11.35 6.73 4.96
CA ALA A 81 -10.81 5.38 5.17
C ALA A 81 -10.90 4.45 3.93
N SER A 82 -11.79 4.75 2.97
CA SER A 82 -12.00 3.95 1.76
C SER A 82 -11.57 4.64 0.46
N THR A 83 -11.01 5.86 0.55
CA THR A 83 -10.53 6.61 -0.62
C THR A 83 -9.26 5.94 -1.14
N ASN A 84 -9.34 5.36 -2.34
CA ASN A 84 -8.18 4.79 -3.04
C ASN A 84 -7.63 5.74 -4.11
N ALA A 85 -6.44 5.44 -4.62
CA ALA A 85 -5.79 6.29 -5.62
C ALA A 85 -6.57 6.39 -6.95
N GLY A 86 -7.31 5.36 -7.34
CA GLY A 86 -8.20 5.40 -8.51
C GLY A 86 -9.34 6.39 -8.32
N ASP A 87 -10.01 6.34 -7.17
CA ASP A 87 -11.07 7.29 -6.81
C ASP A 87 -10.56 8.74 -6.92
N VAL A 88 -9.32 9.01 -6.51
CA VAL A 88 -8.71 10.35 -6.61
C VAL A 88 -8.45 10.78 -8.06
N VAL A 89 -7.94 9.87 -8.90
CA VAL A 89 -7.76 10.15 -10.34
C VAL A 89 -9.11 10.52 -10.96
N ASP A 90 -10.15 9.70 -10.72
CA ASP A 90 -11.50 9.91 -11.27
C ASP A 90 -12.12 11.22 -10.77
N MET A 91 -11.96 11.56 -9.49
CA MET A 91 -12.45 12.81 -8.91
C MET A 91 -11.80 14.05 -9.54
N VAL A 92 -10.48 14.02 -9.75
CA VAL A 92 -9.75 15.15 -10.35
C VAL A 92 -10.02 15.25 -11.85
N GLU A 93 -10.20 14.12 -12.53
CA GLU A 93 -10.62 14.09 -13.94
C GLU A 93 -12.03 14.65 -14.13
N ALA A 94 -12.99 14.27 -13.28
CA ALA A 94 -14.37 14.76 -13.33
C ALA A 94 -14.47 16.28 -13.12
N GLN A 95 -13.49 16.88 -12.43
CA GLN A 95 -13.37 18.34 -12.26
C GLN A 95 -12.77 19.05 -13.47
N GLY A 96 -12.35 18.30 -14.51
CA GLY A 96 -11.76 18.83 -15.73
C GLY A 96 -10.29 19.26 -15.60
N SER A 97 -9.68 19.13 -14.42
CA SER A 97 -8.31 19.59 -14.14
C SER A 97 -7.23 18.87 -14.94
N LEU A 98 -7.51 17.65 -15.43
CA LEU A 98 -6.57 16.85 -16.22
C LEU A 98 -6.64 17.14 -17.73
N LYS A 99 -7.62 17.94 -18.17
CA LYS A 99 -7.81 18.25 -19.60
C LYS A 99 -6.67 19.14 -20.10
N GLY A 100 -6.12 18.81 -21.28
CA GLY A 100 -5.11 19.61 -21.96
C GLY A 100 -3.66 19.34 -21.55
N TRP A 101 -3.43 18.48 -20.55
CA TRP A 101 -2.09 17.99 -20.23
C TRP A 101 -1.59 17.03 -21.31
N VAL A 102 -0.29 17.10 -21.62
CA VAL A 102 0.37 16.27 -22.63
C VAL A 102 1.44 15.41 -21.95
N GLY A 103 1.48 14.13 -22.30
CA GLY A 103 2.44 13.16 -21.74
C GLY A 103 2.20 11.75 -22.31
N THR A 104 2.86 10.76 -21.73
CA THR A 104 2.78 9.36 -22.19
C THR A 104 2.14 8.46 -21.14
N GLY A 105 1.40 7.45 -21.61
CA GLY A 105 0.73 6.48 -20.75
C GLY A 105 -0.56 7.02 -20.12
N GLY A 106 -0.83 6.63 -18.87
CA GLY A 106 -2.06 6.99 -18.15
C GLY A 106 -1.78 7.77 -16.88
N TRP A 107 -2.80 8.40 -16.33
CA TRP A 107 -2.70 9.09 -15.05
C TRP A 107 -2.54 8.08 -13.91
N MET A 108 -1.56 8.34 -13.06
CA MET A 108 -1.43 7.69 -11.76
C MET A 108 -1.20 8.73 -10.69
N LEU A 109 -1.65 8.44 -9.47
CA LEU A 109 -1.23 9.16 -8.28
C LEU A 109 0.17 8.70 -7.88
N TRP A 110 1.01 9.62 -7.44
CA TRP A 110 2.35 9.36 -6.96
C TRP A 110 2.50 9.88 -5.54
N GLU A 111 3.17 9.08 -4.71
CA GLU A 111 3.72 9.55 -3.45
C GLU A 111 5.08 10.18 -3.75
N VAL A 112 5.28 11.42 -3.34
CA VAL A 112 6.59 12.07 -3.35
C VAL A 112 7.08 12.17 -1.91
N ALA A 113 8.01 11.29 -1.57
CA ALA A 113 8.70 11.23 -0.29
C ALA A 113 9.87 12.24 -0.31
N GLN A 114 9.57 13.50 -0.03
CA GLN A 114 10.51 14.62 -0.09
C GLN A 114 11.59 14.56 1.01
N ASP A 115 11.22 13.99 2.16
CA ASP A 115 12.12 13.65 3.26
C ASP A 115 13.32 12.82 2.80
N PHE A 116 13.13 11.98 1.79
CA PHE A 116 14.17 11.16 1.19
C PHE A 116 14.55 11.54 -0.24
N GLY A 117 13.83 12.47 -0.88
CA GLY A 117 14.09 12.88 -2.26
C GLY A 117 13.83 11.75 -3.26
N MET A 118 12.71 11.07 -3.10
CA MET A 118 12.30 9.95 -3.96
C MET A 118 10.77 9.91 -4.13
N GLU A 119 10.30 9.11 -5.07
CA GLU A 119 8.87 8.99 -5.36
C GLU A 119 8.50 7.62 -5.90
N ARG A 120 7.24 7.23 -5.75
CA ARG A 120 6.72 5.99 -6.33
C ARG A 120 5.30 6.18 -6.87
N PRO A 121 4.91 5.40 -7.90
CA PRO A 121 3.51 5.33 -8.30
C PRO A 121 2.69 4.63 -7.19
N ILE A 122 1.49 5.15 -6.95
CA ILE A 122 0.49 4.54 -6.09
C ILE A 122 -0.52 3.84 -7.00
N ARG A 123 -0.67 2.53 -6.83
CA ARG A 123 -1.59 1.72 -7.64
C ARG A 123 -3.03 2.14 -7.35
N SER A 124 -3.90 2.06 -8.34
CA SER A 124 -5.29 2.57 -8.24
C SER A 124 -6.11 1.96 -7.10
N PHE A 125 -5.72 0.81 -6.57
CA PHE A 125 -6.40 0.12 -5.48
C PHE A 125 -5.77 0.33 -4.10
N GLU A 126 -4.66 1.07 -3.99
CA GLU A 126 -4.06 1.42 -2.70
C GLU A 126 -4.89 2.52 -2.02
N LEU A 127 -5.08 2.39 -0.70
CA LEU A 127 -5.77 3.37 0.13
C LEU A 127 -4.82 4.52 0.49
N LEU A 128 -5.27 5.76 0.32
CA LEU A 128 -4.44 6.93 0.63
C LEU A 128 -4.18 7.07 2.14
N ALA A 129 -5.17 6.72 2.97
CA ALA A 129 -5.02 6.76 4.43
C ALA A 129 -3.83 5.88 4.92
N ASP A 130 -3.59 4.73 4.27
CA ASP A 130 -2.45 3.86 4.58
C ASP A 130 -1.13 4.54 4.19
N VAL A 131 -1.09 5.17 3.01
CA VAL A 131 0.09 5.91 2.55
C VAL A 131 0.41 7.07 3.49
N GLU A 132 -0.59 7.88 3.87
CA GLU A 132 -0.43 8.99 4.80
C GLU A 132 0.01 8.53 6.20
N THR A 133 -0.43 7.35 6.65
CA THR A 133 -0.03 6.78 7.95
C THR A 133 1.46 6.43 7.99
N SER A 134 2.04 6.08 6.84
CA SER A 134 3.48 5.81 6.71
C SER A 134 4.35 7.07 6.82
N TRP A 135 3.77 8.27 6.64
CA TRP A 135 4.52 9.51 6.64
C TRP A 135 4.93 9.94 8.04
N ASN A 136 6.13 10.51 8.14
CA ASN A 136 6.55 11.18 9.35
C ASN A 136 5.84 12.55 9.45
N LYS A 137 4.77 12.61 10.23
CA LYS A 137 3.94 13.82 10.38
C LYS A 137 4.67 14.99 11.02
N ASP A 138 5.73 14.74 11.79
CA ASP A 138 6.56 15.79 12.39
C ASP A 138 7.40 16.53 11.34
N LYS A 139 7.58 15.91 10.16
CA LYS A 139 8.31 16.45 9.02
C LYS A 139 7.35 16.55 7.84
N MET A 140 6.51 17.60 7.82
CA MET A 140 5.57 17.84 6.72
C MET A 140 6.27 18.22 5.41
N VAL A 141 6.72 17.23 4.66
CA VAL A 141 7.31 17.42 3.33
C VAL A 141 6.72 16.52 2.26
N ASN A 142 6.02 15.44 2.61
CA ASN A 142 5.52 14.49 1.61
C ASN A 142 4.22 14.97 0.98
N ILE A 143 4.06 14.71 -0.32
CA ILE A 143 2.93 15.20 -1.12
C ILE A 143 2.43 14.14 -2.10
N PHE A 144 1.17 14.28 -2.52
CA PHE A 144 0.60 13.52 -3.62
C PHE A 144 0.66 14.32 -4.92
N VAL A 145 1.05 13.65 -6.00
CA VAL A 145 1.13 14.26 -7.34
C VAL A 145 0.51 13.33 -8.38
N LEU A 146 -0.42 13.83 -9.18
CA LEU A 146 -0.90 13.15 -10.38
C LEU A 146 0.11 13.35 -11.52
N LYS A 147 0.49 12.24 -12.17
CA LYS A 147 1.41 12.26 -13.31
C LYS A 147 0.94 11.31 -14.42
N LEU A 148 1.12 11.74 -15.66
CA LEU A 148 1.08 10.83 -16.81
C LEU A 148 2.31 9.94 -16.79
N THR A 149 2.10 8.63 -16.86
CA THR A 149 3.19 7.65 -16.82
C THR A 149 2.91 6.40 -17.66
N PRO A 150 3.92 5.84 -18.36
CA PRO A 150 3.79 4.55 -19.03
C PRO A 150 3.58 3.38 -18.05
N LEU A 151 3.84 3.57 -16.75
CA LEU A 151 3.62 2.54 -15.72
C LEU A 151 2.13 2.24 -15.50
N ALA A 152 1.21 3.12 -15.92
CA ALA A 152 -0.23 2.96 -15.69
C ALA A 152 -0.78 1.64 -16.26
N SER A 153 -0.35 1.26 -17.46
CA SER A 153 -0.78 0.00 -18.09
C SER A 153 -0.18 -1.24 -17.43
N LEU A 154 0.98 -1.09 -16.78
CA LEU A 154 1.70 -2.17 -16.11
C LEU A 154 1.15 -2.42 -14.70
N LEU A 155 0.76 -1.35 -14.00
CA LEU A 155 0.38 -1.40 -12.57
C LEU A 155 -1.13 -1.38 -12.32
N ARG A 156 -1.94 -1.42 -13.39
CA ARG A 156 -3.40 -1.58 -13.27
C ARG A 156 -3.78 -2.93 -12.70
N ARG A 157 -4.95 -2.98 -12.08
CA ARG A 157 -5.52 -4.19 -11.45
C ARG A 157 -5.53 -5.41 -12.37
N THR A 158 -5.87 -5.23 -13.64
CA THR A 158 -5.94 -6.33 -14.63
C THR A 158 -4.58 -6.81 -15.14
N ALA A 159 -3.49 -6.09 -14.84
CA ALA A 159 -2.13 -6.45 -15.21
C ALA A 159 -1.38 -7.16 -14.07
N ILE A 160 -2.03 -7.37 -12.92
CA ILE A 160 -1.44 -8.12 -11.81
C ILE A 160 -1.20 -9.56 -12.27
N PRO A 161 0.04 -10.07 -12.17
CA PRO A 161 0.36 -11.40 -12.65
C PRO A 161 -0.30 -12.47 -11.76
N SER A 162 -0.55 -13.66 -12.31
CA SER A 162 -1.05 -14.80 -11.54
C SER A 162 -0.03 -15.38 -10.55
N VAL A 163 1.25 -15.06 -10.75
CA VAL A 163 2.37 -15.45 -9.88
C VAL A 163 3.26 -14.25 -9.63
N SER A 164 3.83 -14.15 -8.43
CA SER A 164 4.79 -13.08 -8.10
C SER A 164 6.01 -13.18 -9.02
N PRO A 165 6.45 -12.06 -9.64
CA PRO A 165 7.67 -12.03 -10.43
C PRO A 165 8.90 -12.46 -9.63
N LEU A 166 9.81 -13.14 -10.33
CA LEU A 166 11.17 -13.40 -9.86
C LEU A 166 12.14 -12.51 -10.63
N HIS A 167 13.19 -12.05 -9.96
CA HIS A 167 14.29 -11.33 -10.62
C HIS A 167 15.56 -11.37 -9.79
N SER A 168 16.72 -11.52 -10.42
CA SER A 168 18.00 -11.46 -9.73
C SER A 168 19.05 -10.78 -10.60
N GLY A 169 20.03 -10.14 -9.96
CA GLY A 169 21.10 -9.43 -10.65
C GLY A 169 22.06 -8.73 -9.71
N TYR A 170 23.22 -8.34 -10.23
CA TYR A 170 24.18 -7.55 -9.48
C TYR A 170 23.75 -6.09 -9.38
N VAL A 171 23.82 -5.54 -8.18
CA VAL A 171 23.59 -4.12 -7.88
C VAL A 171 24.70 -3.58 -6.99
N GLU A 172 24.91 -2.27 -7.01
CA GLU A 172 25.70 -1.57 -5.99
C GLU A 172 24.74 -1.21 -4.85
N TRP A 173 24.93 -1.77 -3.67
CA TRP A 173 24.11 -1.50 -2.48
C TRP A 173 24.81 -0.52 -1.54
N GLU A 174 24.11 0.54 -1.14
CA GLU A 174 24.61 1.53 -0.20
C GLU A 174 24.49 1.03 1.25
N ILE A 175 25.53 0.37 1.75
CA ILE A 175 25.55 -0.15 3.13
C ILE A 175 25.58 0.97 4.17
N LYS A 176 26.19 2.11 3.82
CA LYS A 176 26.22 3.36 4.59
C LYS A 176 26.29 4.50 3.60
N ARG A 177 25.83 5.68 3.98
CA ARG A 177 25.84 6.87 3.11
C ARG A 177 27.22 7.08 2.44
N GLY A 178 27.27 7.02 1.12
CA GLY A 178 28.46 7.15 0.27
C GLY A 178 29.35 5.91 0.19
N LYS A 179 29.06 4.84 0.94
CA LYS A 179 29.80 3.57 0.92
C LYS A 179 28.96 2.50 0.23
N TRP A 180 29.48 2.01 -0.89
CA TRP A 180 28.79 1.08 -1.77
C TRP A 180 29.50 -0.27 -1.81
N ASN A 181 28.70 -1.33 -1.88
CA ASN A 181 29.19 -2.70 -2.08
C ASN A 181 28.44 -3.35 -3.24
N LYS A 182 29.16 -3.96 -4.17
CA LYS A 182 28.55 -4.85 -5.14
C LYS A 182 27.98 -6.08 -4.44
N ARG A 183 26.69 -6.35 -4.68
CA ARG A 183 25.94 -7.48 -4.13
C ARG A 183 25.07 -8.11 -5.19
N TRP A 184 24.76 -9.38 -5.00
CA TRP A 184 23.72 -10.07 -5.76
C TRP A 184 22.39 -9.85 -5.04
N LEU A 185 21.45 -9.18 -5.71
CA LEU A 185 20.09 -8.94 -5.22
C LEU A 185 19.17 -9.97 -5.87
N SER A 186 18.24 -10.53 -5.10
CA SER A 186 17.23 -11.47 -5.57
C SER A 186 15.85 -11.13 -5.02
N LEU A 187 14.88 -11.03 -5.92
CA LEU A 187 13.45 -10.98 -5.66
C LEU A 187 12.87 -12.39 -5.81
N ARG A 188 12.41 -12.94 -4.70
CA ARG A 188 11.70 -14.22 -4.62
C ARG A 188 10.91 -14.30 -3.32
N GLU A 189 9.92 -15.18 -3.27
CA GLU A 189 9.11 -15.40 -2.05
C GLU A 189 8.55 -14.10 -1.46
N HIS A 190 8.16 -13.17 -2.34
CA HIS A 190 7.65 -11.84 -1.97
C HIS A 190 8.63 -10.99 -1.13
N GLY A 191 9.91 -11.32 -1.14
CA GLY A 191 10.95 -10.61 -0.41
C GLY A 191 12.19 -10.35 -1.25
N LEU A 192 13.04 -9.46 -0.74
CA LEU A 192 14.34 -9.16 -1.33
C LEU A 192 15.44 -9.75 -0.46
N TRP A 193 16.42 -10.34 -1.12
CA TRP A 193 17.55 -11.01 -0.51
C TRP A 193 18.86 -10.52 -1.11
N LEU A 194 19.86 -10.31 -0.26
CA LEU A 194 21.20 -9.90 -0.65
C LEU A 194 22.22 -10.99 -0.33
N SER A 195 23.09 -11.29 -1.29
CA SER A 195 24.25 -12.16 -1.08
C SER A 195 25.50 -11.55 -1.67
N LYS A 196 26.67 -12.09 -1.29
CA LYS A 196 27.95 -11.65 -1.87
C LYS A 196 28.05 -12.00 -3.36
N ARG A 197 27.46 -13.13 -3.78
CA ARG A 197 27.50 -13.69 -5.14
C ARG A 197 26.19 -14.43 -5.47
N ASP A 198 26.02 -14.79 -6.73
CA ASP A 198 24.87 -15.49 -7.32
C ASP A 198 24.66 -16.95 -6.86
N ASN A 199 25.54 -17.47 -6.00
CA ASN A 199 25.48 -18.84 -5.49
C ASN A 199 24.67 -19.02 -4.19
N GLY A 200 23.99 -17.96 -3.73
CA GLY A 200 23.15 -17.99 -2.52
C GLY A 200 23.90 -18.15 -1.19
N LYS A 201 25.25 -18.20 -1.18
CA LYS A 201 26.02 -18.28 0.06
C LYS A 201 26.03 -16.93 0.80
N ASP A 202 25.98 -17.00 2.13
CA ASP A 202 25.93 -15.84 3.04
C ASP A 202 24.79 -14.89 2.68
N GLU A 203 23.65 -15.44 2.28
CA GLU A 203 22.50 -14.63 1.92
C GLU A 203 21.83 -14.05 3.17
N MET A 204 21.37 -12.82 3.01
CA MET A 204 20.71 -12.02 4.01
C MET A 204 19.33 -11.66 3.48
N PHE A 205 18.29 -11.96 4.25
CA PHE A 205 16.97 -11.39 4.02
C PHE A 205 17.06 -9.88 4.24
N LEU A 206 16.61 -9.11 3.26
CA LEU A 206 16.66 -7.65 3.33
C LEU A 206 15.33 -7.06 3.77
N CYS A 207 14.25 -7.33 3.03
CA CYS A 207 12.93 -6.78 3.34
C CYS A 207 11.80 -7.60 2.70
N SER A 208 10.60 -7.52 3.29
CA SER A 208 9.37 -8.11 2.77
C SER A 208 8.60 -7.10 1.92
N LEU A 209 8.09 -7.53 0.77
CA LEU A 209 7.14 -6.75 -0.02
C LEU A 209 5.73 -6.72 0.59
N SER A 210 5.48 -7.27 1.79
CA SER A 210 4.26 -6.99 2.56
C SER A 210 4.23 -5.56 3.09
N ASN A 211 5.41 -4.99 3.39
CA ASN A 211 5.53 -3.64 3.94
C ASN A 211 6.66 -2.81 3.31
N PHE A 212 7.25 -3.23 2.19
CA PHE A 212 8.17 -2.43 1.38
C PHE A 212 7.64 -2.21 -0.03
N ASP A 213 8.04 -1.09 -0.64
CA ASP A 213 7.81 -0.80 -2.05
C ASP A 213 9.04 -0.14 -2.69
N ALA A 214 9.06 -0.10 -4.02
CA ALA A 214 10.15 0.48 -4.79
C ALA A 214 9.90 1.97 -5.10
N TYR A 215 10.95 2.77 -4.95
CA TYR A 215 10.95 4.21 -5.18
C TYR A 215 12.03 4.60 -6.19
N PHE A 216 11.67 5.51 -7.10
CA PHE A 216 12.61 6.21 -7.95
C PHE A 216 13.29 7.31 -7.13
N VAL A 217 14.61 7.30 -7.06
CA VAL A 217 15.36 8.37 -6.39
C VAL A 217 15.44 9.57 -7.34
N THR A 218 14.87 10.70 -6.92
CA THR A 218 14.78 11.92 -7.76
C THR A 218 15.84 12.95 -7.42
N ARG A 219 16.31 12.96 -6.16
CA ARG A 219 17.43 13.79 -5.76
C ARG A 219 18.74 13.21 -6.31
N LEU A 220 19.63 14.08 -6.78
CA LEU A 220 20.96 13.66 -7.21
C LEU A 220 21.67 12.92 -6.07
N HIS A 221 22.02 11.65 -6.34
CA HIS A 221 22.68 10.78 -5.38
C HIS A 221 24.08 10.42 -5.86
N LYS A 222 25.09 10.51 -5.00
CA LYS A 222 26.49 10.20 -5.34
C LYS A 222 26.71 8.69 -5.39
N ALA A 223 26.20 8.06 -6.45
CA ALA A 223 26.22 6.62 -6.66
C ALA A 223 27.26 6.18 -7.71
N PRO A 224 27.78 4.94 -7.64
CA PRO A 224 28.70 4.41 -8.65
C PRO A 224 28.08 4.22 -10.03
N LYS A 225 26.74 4.12 -10.11
CA LYS A 225 26.00 3.91 -11.37
C LYS A 225 24.87 4.93 -11.51
N ALA A 226 24.49 5.21 -12.76
CA ALA A 226 23.60 6.31 -13.12
C ALA A 226 22.15 6.11 -12.67
N PHE A 227 21.65 4.87 -12.63
CA PHE A 227 20.30 4.61 -12.17
C PHE A 227 20.31 4.27 -10.69
N VAL A 228 19.57 5.06 -9.90
CA VAL A 228 19.45 4.90 -8.45
C VAL A 228 17.99 4.67 -8.11
N PHE A 229 17.74 3.61 -7.35
CA PHE A 229 16.42 3.30 -6.83
C PHE A 229 16.52 2.88 -5.36
N ALA A 230 15.38 2.88 -4.68
CA ALA A 230 15.31 2.54 -3.28
C ALA A 230 14.19 1.54 -3.01
N LEU A 231 14.37 0.77 -1.94
CA LEU A 231 13.31 0.03 -1.28
C LEU A 231 13.08 0.69 0.08
N LYS A 232 11.88 1.18 0.31
CA LYS A 232 11.50 1.86 1.55
C LYS A 232 10.31 1.16 2.16
N SER A 233 10.28 1.10 3.48
CA SER A 233 9.08 0.65 4.20
C SER A 233 7.89 1.59 3.94
N THR A 234 6.73 0.99 3.72
CA THR A 234 5.42 1.64 3.66
C THR A 234 4.78 1.75 5.05
N GLU A 235 5.53 1.47 6.11
CA GLU A 235 5.15 1.77 7.49
C GLU A 235 5.81 3.06 7.97
N ASN A 236 5.43 3.51 9.17
CA ASN A 236 6.02 4.70 9.77
C ASN A 236 7.45 4.42 10.25
N ILE A 237 8.37 5.35 9.96
CA ILE A 237 9.78 5.24 10.40
C ILE A 237 9.93 5.13 11.92
N SER A 238 8.97 5.64 12.71
CA SER A 238 8.99 5.53 14.17
C SER A 238 8.92 4.09 14.69
N LEU A 239 8.53 3.13 13.84
CA LEU A 239 8.49 1.70 14.16
C LEU A 239 9.87 1.03 14.05
N PHE A 240 10.89 1.74 13.59
CA PHE A 240 12.22 1.19 13.30
C PHE A 240 13.23 1.73 14.30
N GLU A 241 13.85 0.84 15.08
CA GLU A 241 14.95 1.19 15.98
C GLU A 241 16.19 1.68 15.20
N ASN A 242 16.45 1.04 14.07
CA ASN A 242 17.56 1.37 13.19
C ASN A 242 17.05 1.83 11.82
N THR A 243 17.34 3.08 11.47
CA THR A 243 16.95 3.67 10.18
C THR A 243 17.52 2.93 8.96
N ALA A 244 18.60 2.15 9.11
CA ALA A 244 19.14 1.33 8.02
C ALA A 244 18.21 0.17 7.62
N ASP A 245 17.28 -0.22 8.51
CA ASP A 245 16.27 -1.24 8.26
C ASP A 245 15.02 -0.66 7.61
N TYR A 246 14.90 0.67 7.54
CA TYR A 246 13.75 1.37 6.95
C TYR A 246 13.89 1.62 5.44
N LEU A 247 15.14 1.76 4.97
CA LEU A 247 15.47 2.24 3.64
C LEU A 247 16.74 1.59 3.12
N HIS A 248 16.65 1.01 1.92
CA HIS A 248 17.78 0.43 1.20
C HIS A 248 17.93 1.11 -0.16
N ILE A 249 19.13 1.63 -0.44
CA ILE A 249 19.42 2.35 -1.69
C ILE A 249 20.36 1.50 -2.56
N PHE A 250 20.03 1.45 -3.84
CA PHE A 250 20.74 0.68 -4.85
C PHE A 250 21.11 1.54 -6.04
N SER A 251 22.19 1.18 -6.72
CA SER A 251 22.47 1.71 -8.05
C SER A 251 22.90 0.63 -9.04
N CYS A 252 22.51 0.82 -10.29
CA CYS A 252 22.80 -0.09 -11.40
C CYS A 252 22.76 0.66 -12.75
N ASN A 253 22.94 -0.05 -13.86
CA ASN A 253 22.71 0.55 -15.17
C ASN A 253 21.21 0.79 -15.41
N LYS A 254 20.86 1.61 -16.40
CA LYS A 254 19.48 2.01 -16.67
C LYS A 254 18.55 0.83 -16.96
N ASN A 255 19.00 -0.13 -17.78
CA ASN A 255 18.17 -1.26 -18.20
C ASN A 255 17.86 -2.22 -17.04
N ASP A 256 18.85 -2.48 -16.19
CA ASP A 256 18.68 -3.29 -14.99
C ASP A 256 17.78 -2.55 -13.99
N GLY A 257 17.97 -1.24 -13.85
CA GLY A 257 17.16 -0.38 -13.00
C GLY A 257 15.68 -0.38 -13.37
N ASP A 258 15.37 -0.20 -14.65
CA ASP A 258 14.00 -0.26 -15.15
C ASP A 258 13.36 -1.62 -14.86
N ARG A 259 14.14 -2.70 -15.03
CA ARG A 259 13.68 -4.06 -14.74
C ARG A 259 13.46 -4.30 -13.25
N TRP A 260 14.34 -3.80 -12.38
CA TRP A 260 14.14 -3.85 -10.94
C TRP A 260 12.87 -3.12 -10.51
N MET A 261 12.66 -1.90 -11.01
CA MET A 261 11.46 -1.13 -10.72
C MET A 261 10.20 -1.86 -11.18
N GLU A 262 10.15 -2.30 -12.44
CA GLU A 262 9.03 -3.08 -12.97
C GLU A 262 8.72 -4.32 -12.10
N ARG A 263 9.74 -5.14 -11.82
CA ARG A 263 9.58 -6.44 -11.15
C ARG A 263 9.15 -6.27 -9.70
N VAL A 264 9.76 -5.34 -8.97
CA VAL A 264 9.38 -5.08 -7.57
C VAL A 264 8.00 -4.45 -7.50
N LEU A 265 7.68 -3.47 -8.37
CA LEU A 265 6.36 -2.84 -8.36
C LEU A 265 5.25 -3.86 -8.68
N LEU A 266 5.47 -4.76 -9.66
CA LEU A 266 4.52 -5.84 -9.96
C LEU A 266 4.41 -6.88 -8.84
N ALA A 267 5.53 -7.28 -8.22
CA ALA A 267 5.52 -8.20 -7.09
C ALA A 267 4.78 -7.62 -5.89
N ARG A 268 4.94 -6.33 -5.61
CA ARG A 268 4.16 -5.65 -4.57
C ARG A 268 2.66 -5.57 -4.93
N SER A 269 2.31 -5.36 -6.20
CA SER A 269 0.91 -5.44 -6.65
C SER A 269 0.30 -6.82 -6.38
N TYR A 270 1.06 -7.89 -6.64
CA TYR A 270 0.66 -9.26 -6.36
C TYR A 270 0.41 -9.48 -4.86
N VAL A 271 1.35 -9.04 -4.01
CA VAL A 271 1.21 -9.17 -2.54
C VAL A 271 -0.02 -8.42 -2.03
N LEU A 272 -0.22 -7.17 -2.47
CA LEU A 272 -1.40 -6.38 -2.10
C LEU A 272 -2.71 -7.04 -2.54
N HIS A 273 -2.72 -7.66 -3.73
CA HIS A 273 -3.88 -8.41 -4.21
C HIS A 273 -4.21 -9.58 -3.28
N GLN A 274 -3.21 -10.36 -2.87
CA GLN A 274 -3.42 -11.53 -2.01
C GLN A 274 -3.81 -11.15 -0.58
N GLU A 275 -3.14 -10.14 0.00
CA GLU A 275 -3.36 -9.73 1.39
C GLU A 275 -4.68 -8.96 1.57
N ARG A 276 -5.12 -8.23 0.55
CA ARG A 276 -6.23 -7.28 0.66
C ARG A 276 -7.33 -7.54 -0.34
N ASN A 277 -7.76 -8.80 -0.48
CA ASN A 277 -8.86 -9.21 -1.36
C ASN A 277 -10.12 -8.32 -1.25
N VAL A 278 -10.41 -7.74 -0.08
CA VAL A 278 -11.52 -6.80 0.14
C VAL A 278 -11.39 -5.52 -0.72
N LEU A 279 -10.18 -5.03 -1.00
CA LEU A 279 -9.92 -3.88 -1.89
C LEU A 279 -10.11 -4.23 -3.38
N PHE A 280 -10.31 -5.51 -3.70
CA PHE A 280 -10.50 -6.02 -5.06
C PHE A 280 -11.94 -6.41 -5.36
N ASN A 281 -12.80 -6.41 -4.36
CA ASN A 281 -14.22 -6.59 -4.59
C ASN A 281 -14.81 -5.31 -5.21
N PRO A 282 -15.51 -5.39 -6.35
CA PRO A 282 -16.19 -4.23 -6.90
C PRO A 282 -17.17 -3.68 -5.86
N LYS A 283 -17.09 -2.38 -5.59
CA LYS A 283 -18.10 -1.67 -4.79
C LYS A 283 -19.45 -1.99 -5.45
N THR A 284 -20.31 -2.80 -4.82
CA THR A 284 -21.70 -2.89 -5.24
C THR A 284 -22.25 -1.49 -5.14
N THR A 285 -22.69 -0.95 -6.27
CA THR A 285 -23.19 0.42 -6.39
C THR A 285 -24.48 0.56 -5.58
N THR A 286 -24.38 0.67 -4.26
CA THR A 286 -25.47 1.15 -3.42
C THR A 286 -25.58 2.64 -3.68
N GLY A 287 -26.56 3.00 -4.51
CA GLY A 287 -26.84 4.37 -4.91
C GLY A 287 -26.88 5.28 -3.68
N LEU A 288 -26.05 6.31 -3.71
CA LEU A 288 -26.16 7.44 -2.80
C LEU A 288 -27.52 8.10 -3.04
N SER A 289 -28.50 7.75 -2.21
CA SER A 289 -29.76 8.48 -2.12
C SER A 289 -29.44 9.94 -1.81
N ARG A 290 -29.60 10.80 -2.80
CA ARG A 290 -29.55 12.25 -2.63
C ARG A 290 -30.54 12.63 -1.53
N ALA A 291 -30.03 13.13 -0.41
CA ALA A 291 -30.86 13.75 0.61
C ALA A 291 -31.51 15.00 -0.01
N GLY A 292 -32.79 14.86 -0.38
CA GLY A 292 -33.59 15.98 -0.84
C GLY A 292 -33.73 17.02 0.26
N THR A 293 -33.22 18.22 0.00
CA THR A 293 -33.46 19.41 0.81
C THR A 293 -34.95 19.70 0.91
N ARG A 294 -35.52 19.49 2.10
CA ARG A 294 -36.86 19.98 2.47
C ARG A 294 -36.79 21.51 2.63
N LYS A 295 -37.56 22.24 1.83
CA LYS A 295 -38.02 23.60 2.16
C LYS A 295 -39.50 23.51 2.53
N GLY A 296 -39.82 23.88 3.76
CA GLY A 296 -41.19 23.88 4.25
C GLY A 296 -41.97 25.13 3.87
N THR A 297 -43.29 24.98 4.04
CA THR A 297 -44.36 25.96 4.25
C THR A 297 -45.28 26.26 3.06
N GLY A 298 -46.46 25.64 3.10
CA GLY A 298 -47.65 25.96 2.30
C GLY A 298 -48.83 25.11 2.81
N ARG A 299 -49.82 25.77 3.44
CA ARG A 299 -51.04 25.20 4.05
C ARG A 299 -51.81 24.27 3.10
N PRO A 300 -52.46 23.19 3.59
CA PRO A 300 -53.57 22.56 2.87
C PRO A 300 -54.89 23.21 3.28
N VAL A 301 -55.65 23.65 2.28
CA VAL A 301 -57.04 24.08 2.37
C VAL A 301 -57.92 22.83 2.50
N GLN A 302 -58.80 22.81 3.50
CA GLN A 302 -59.86 21.82 3.67
C GLN A 302 -60.95 22.00 2.60
N GLN A 303 -61.48 20.91 2.03
CA GLN A 303 -62.90 20.69 1.71
C GLN A 303 -63.15 19.28 1.12
N PRO A 304 -64.41 18.77 1.09
CA PRO A 304 -64.78 17.63 1.92
C PRO A 304 -65.01 16.30 1.18
N LEU A 305 -65.14 15.28 2.03
CA LEU A 305 -65.49 13.89 1.79
C LEU A 305 -66.79 13.72 0.96
N VAL A 306 -66.70 13.05 -0.18
CA VAL A 306 -67.85 12.34 -0.78
C VAL A 306 -67.36 10.96 -1.24
N ASN A 307 -67.92 9.93 -0.64
CA ASN A 307 -67.66 8.53 -0.88
C ASN A 307 -68.80 7.98 -1.74
N VAL A 308 -68.51 7.54 -2.97
CA VAL A 308 -69.38 6.64 -3.73
C VAL A 308 -68.49 5.67 -4.48
N GLY A 309 -68.53 4.41 -4.08
CA GLY A 309 -67.91 3.32 -4.80
C GLY A 309 -68.77 2.87 -5.98
N SER A 310 -68.14 2.42 -7.05
CA SER A 310 -68.73 1.43 -7.95
C SER A 310 -67.62 0.65 -8.63
N THR A 311 -67.78 -0.66 -8.53
CA THR A 311 -67.00 -1.75 -9.09
C THR A 311 -67.02 -1.74 -10.62
N ASP A 312 -65.87 -1.59 -11.28
CA ASP A 312 -65.73 -1.96 -12.69
C ASP A 312 -65.28 -3.43 -12.78
N LEU A 313 -66.31 -4.28 -12.84
CA LEU A 313 -66.28 -5.63 -13.38
C LEU A 313 -66.35 -5.53 -14.90
N PHE A 314 -65.22 -5.60 -15.63
CA PHE A 314 -65.16 -6.20 -16.98
C PHE A 314 -63.70 -6.48 -17.39
N GLU A 315 -63.42 -7.74 -17.73
CA GLU A 315 -62.12 -8.21 -18.23
C GLU A 315 -61.89 -7.84 -19.71
N PRO A 316 -60.62 -7.81 -20.16
CA PRO A 316 -60.28 -7.47 -21.55
C PRO A 316 -60.73 -8.58 -22.51
N GLY A 317 -61.77 -8.32 -23.32
CA GLY A 317 -62.24 -9.26 -24.35
C GLY A 317 -63.72 -9.16 -24.80
N SER A 318 -64.50 -8.19 -24.29
CA SER A 318 -65.94 -8.12 -24.58
C SER A 318 -66.29 -7.41 -25.91
N LEU A 319 -67.14 -8.07 -26.73
CA LEU A 319 -67.57 -7.71 -28.09
C LEU A 319 -68.79 -6.75 -28.16
N LEU A 320 -68.85 -5.75 -27.28
CA LEU A 320 -69.90 -4.73 -27.33
C LEU A 320 -69.28 -3.33 -27.36
N ARG A 321 -68.75 -2.99 -28.53
CA ARG A 321 -68.47 -1.60 -28.92
C ARG A 321 -69.22 -1.34 -30.23
N LYS A 322 -70.28 -0.54 -30.17
CA LYS A 322 -70.81 0.17 -31.33
C LYS A 322 -70.28 1.60 -31.28
#